data_AF-A0A7W2FCV3-F1
#
_entry.id   AF-A0A7W2FCV3-F1
#
_cell.length_a   1.000
_cell.length_b   1.000
_cell.length_c   1.000
_cell.angle_alpha   90.00
_cell.angle_beta   90.00
_cell.angle_gamma   90.00
#
_symmetry.space_group_name_H-M   'P 1'
#
loop_
_entity.id
_entity.type
_entity.pdbx_description
1 polymer ?
#
loop_
_entity_poly.entity_id
_entity_poly.type
_entity_poly.pdbx_seq_one_letter_code
_entity_poly.pdbx_strand_id
1 'polypeptide(L)'
;MGIKEDTWKNRIAERSDLSTCVVHLTRVENNKNVKDEKLSLAILLIKILNDRKIIASTTTSGFIVGKTPAVCFQDAPLTGIAQNILYEQKYKKQNPDSKVRYNGAGVMFPKPYAFEKGARPVVYEPTTAAKKILPESEYWRIVNLELGKTDNFIDWTHEREWRHPQDFNFDIEEAIVLLPNFKQYQLFMKECKKQKLDYPERLKGVINMGAVAY
;
A
#
# COMPACT_ATOMS: atom_id res chain seq x y z
N MET A 1 -28.62 -2.42 -7.91
CA MET A 1 -29.12 -1.67 -6.73
C MET A 1 -27.93 -0.99 -6.07
N GLY A 2 -28.02 0.30 -5.74
CA GLY A 2 -26.95 1.08 -5.10
C GLY A 2 -27.46 1.80 -3.84
N ILE A 3 -26.55 2.14 -2.92
CA ILE A 3 -26.85 2.91 -1.69
C ILE A 3 -26.07 4.24 -1.71
N LYS A 4 -26.52 5.22 -0.92
CA LYS A 4 -25.82 6.50 -0.76
C LYS A 4 -24.48 6.31 -0.04
N GLU A 5 -23.52 7.23 -0.29
CA GLU A 5 -22.16 7.16 0.26
C GLU A 5 -22.15 7.10 1.80
N ASP A 6 -22.95 7.93 2.49
CA ASP A 6 -22.99 7.92 3.95
C ASP A 6 -23.52 6.59 4.51
N THR A 7 -24.52 6.01 3.86
CA THR A 7 -25.04 4.68 4.22
C THR A 7 -23.98 3.59 4.01
N TRP A 8 -23.19 3.70 2.93
CA TRP A 8 -22.07 2.81 2.66
C TRP A 8 -20.95 2.96 3.71
N LYS A 9 -20.57 4.19 4.07
CA LYS A 9 -19.58 4.48 5.11
C LYS A 9 -20.01 3.93 6.47
N ASN A 10 -21.25 4.17 6.88
CA ASN A 10 -21.79 3.66 8.15
C ASN A 10 -21.74 2.13 8.22
N ARG A 11 -22.16 1.46 7.14
CA ARG A 11 -22.09 -0.01 7.06
C ARG A 11 -20.66 -0.53 7.19
N ILE A 12 -19.68 0.16 6.58
CA ILE A 12 -18.27 -0.23 6.71
C ILE A 12 -17.77 0.02 8.13
N ALA A 13 -18.15 1.13 8.77
CA ALA A 13 -17.73 1.46 10.13
C ALA A 13 -18.21 0.44 11.17
N GLU A 14 -19.32 -0.25 10.92
CA GLU A 14 -19.85 -1.34 11.76
C GLU A 14 -19.09 -2.68 11.59
N ARG A 15 -18.05 -2.72 10.74
CA ARG A 15 -17.28 -3.92 10.41
C ARG A 15 -15.81 -3.71 10.75
N SER A 16 -15.28 -4.55 11.63
CA SER A 16 -13.88 -4.51 12.05
C SER A 16 -12.89 -5.00 10.99
N ASP A 17 -13.38 -5.68 9.94
CA ASP A 17 -12.59 -6.30 8.90
C ASP A 17 -12.58 -5.53 7.57
N LEU A 18 -13.23 -4.36 7.51
CA LEU A 18 -13.36 -3.55 6.31
C LEU A 18 -12.73 -2.16 6.50
N SER A 19 -12.41 -1.52 5.38
CA SER A 19 -11.91 -0.15 5.31
C SER A 19 -12.66 0.64 4.25
N THR A 20 -12.75 1.96 4.40
CA THR A 20 -13.21 2.88 3.36
C THR A 20 -12.06 3.38 2.47
N CYS A 21 -10.83 2.96 2.78
CA CYS A 21 -9.61 3.40 2.12
C CYS A 21 -8.77 2.23 1.62
N VAL A 22 -7.85 2.51 0.69
CA VAL A 22 -6.80 1.60 0.22
C VAL A 22 -5.43 2.16 0.59
N VAL A 23 -4.48 1.28 0.93
CA VAL A 23 -3.17 1.65 1.47
C VAL A 23 -2.05 1.17 0.57
N HIS A 24 -1.16 2.08 0.15
CA HIS A 24 0.12 1.74 -0.46
C HIS A 24 1.24 1.89 0.58
N LEU A 25 1.80 0.77 1.04
CA LEU A 25 3.01 0.77 1.87
C LEU A 25 4.25 0.93 1.02
N THR A 26 5.17 1.78 1.45
CA THR A 26 6.43 2.05 0.75
C THR A 26 7.62 1.51 1.53
N ARG A 27 8.77 1.40 0.86
CA ARG A 27 10.01 0.98 1.50
C ARG A 27 11.22 1.63 0.87
N VAL A 28 12.22 1.85 1.70
CA VAL A 28 13.53 2.34 1.24
C VAL A 28 14.26 1.15 0.67
N GLU A 29 14.75 1.27 -0.57
CA GLU A 29 15.65 0.28 -1.12
C GLU A 29 16.99 0.36 -0.40
N ASN A 30 17.51 -0.80 0.01
CA ASN A 30 18.82 -0.92 0.66
C ASN A 30 19.93 -0.68 -0.36
N ASN A 31 20.12 0.58 -0.77
CA ASN A 31 21.35 1.00 -1.38
C ASN A 31 22.41 1.02 -0.28
N LYS A 32 23.41 0.14 -0.38
CA LYS A 32 24.51 -0.08 0.59
C LYS A 32 25.30 1.20 0.99
N ASN A 33 25.00 2.35 0.38
CA ASN A 33 25.67 3.62 0.59
C ASN A 33 24.90 4.62 1.49
N VAL A 34 23.68 4.30 1.95
CA VAL A 34 22.94 5.18 2.88
C VAL A 34 23.01 4.59 4.28
N LYS A 35 23.93 5.12 5.11
CA LYS A 35 24.21 4.62 6.47
C LYS A 35 23.06 4.77 7.49
N ASP A 36 21.89 5.26 7.09
CA ASP A 36 20.80 5.56 8.04
C ASP A 36 19.40 5.24 7.46
N GLU A 37 19.07 3.95 7.36
CA GLU A 37 17.76 3.43 6.91
C GLU A 37 16.56 4.02 7.67
N LYS A 38 16.77 4.50 8.90
CA LYS A 38 15.71 5.07 9.74
C LYS A 38 15.52 6.57 9.50
N LEU A 39 16.44 7.27 8.84
CA LEU A 39 16.27 8.68 8.51
C LEU A 39 15.47 8.87 7.20
N SER A 40 15.30 7.80 6.41
CA SER A 40 14.88 7.89 5.01
C SER A 40 13.38 7.71 4.77
N LEU A 41 12.58 7.11 5.66
CA LEU A 41 11.16 6.85 5.37
C LEU A 41 10.32 8.12 5.34
N ALA A 42 10.46 9.01 6.33
CA ALA A 42 9.81 10.31 6.31
C ALA A 42 10.23 11.14 5.07
N ILE A 43 11.51 11.10 4.71
CA ILE A 43 12.06 11.80 3.54
C ILE A 43 11.51 11.19 2.24
N LEU A 44 11.42 9.87 2.16
CA LEU A 44 10.83 9.15 1.01
C LEU A 44 9.36 9.53 0.83
N LEU A 45 8.60 9.62 1.92
CA LEU A 45 7.21 10.08 1.86
C LEU A 45 7.12 11.53 1.39
N ILE A 46 7.98 12.43 1.89
CA ILE A 46 8.05 13.81 1.37
C ILE A 46 8.36 13.81 -0.13
N LYS A 47 9.26 12.95 -0.60
CA LYS A 47 9.54 12.81 -2.04
C LYS A 47 8.30 12.36 -2.81
N ILE A 48 7.59 11.32 -2.35
CA ILE A 48 6.35 10.84 -2.96
C ILE A 48 5.29 11.95 -3.02
N LEU A 49 5.16 12.75 -1.96
CA LEU A 49 4.25 13.89 -1.92
C LEU A 49 4.68 15.02 -2.87
N ASN A 50 5.98 15.35 -2.93
CA ASN A 50 6.51 16.34 -3.87
C ASN A 50 6.25 15.92 -5.32
N ASP A 51 6.51 14.65 -5.64
CA ASP A 51 6.29 14.07 -6.97
C ASP A 51 4.80 13.88 -7.29
N ARG A 52 3.94 13.91 -6.26
CA ARG A 52 2.49 13.63 -6.32
C ARG A 52 2.17 12.32 -7.03
N LYS A 53 3.06 11.34 -6.86
CA LYS A 53 3.06 10.13 -7.67
C LYS A 53 3.63 8.93 -6.94
N ILE A 54 2.98 7.79 -7.13
CA ILE A 54 3.50 6.47 -6.73
C ILE A 54 3.96 5.74 -7.98
N ILE A 55 5.19 5.24 -7.94
CA ILE A 55 5.79 4.53 -9.07
C ILE A 55 5.28 3.08 -9.11
N ALA A 56 4.88 2.63 -10.29
CA ALA A 56 4.37 1.28 -10.48
C ALA A 56 5.47 0.20 -10.37
N SER A 57 5.06 -0.97 -9.87
CA SER A 57 5.86 -2.19 -9.93
C SER A 57 5.68 -2.91 -11.26
N THR A 58 6.65 -3.74 -11.63
CA THR A 58 6.63 -4.60 -12.82
C THR A 58 6.66 -6.07 -12.40
N THR A 59 6.72 -6.99 -13.37
CA THR A 59 6.91 -8.42 -13.08
C THR A 59 8.15 -8.69 -12.22
N THR A 60 9.26 -7.97 -12.46
CA THR A 60 10.53 -8.21 -11.76
C THR A 60 10.55 -7.59 -10.37
N SER A 61 9.87 -6.46 -10.16
CA SER A 61 9.87 -5.75 -8.87
C SER A 61 8.70 -6.10 -7.96
N GLY A 62 7.55 -6.56 -8.50
CA GLY A 62 6.33 -6.77 -7.72
C GLY A 62 5.38 -7.86 -8.25
N PHE A 63 5.87 -8.84 -9.02
CA PHE A 63 5.08 -9.98 -9.50
C PHE A 63 3.85 -9.60 -10.34
N ILE A 64 3.90 -8.44 -11.00
CA ILE A 64 2.81 -8.00 -11.88
C ILE A 64 2.75 -8.92 -13.11
N VAL A 65 1.56 -9.43 -13.41
CA VAL A 65 1.32 -10.29 -14.58
C VAL A 65 1.04 -9.43 -15.81
N GLY A 66 1.63 -9.80 -16.94
CA GLY A 66 1.47 -9.07 -18.21
C GLY A 66 2.48 -7.94 -18.35
N LYS A 67 2.27 -7.09 -19.37
CA LYS A 67 3.22 -6.02 -19.74
C LYS A 67 2.91 -4.68 -19.07
N THR A 68 1.71 -4.52 -18.54
CA THR A 68 1.26 -3.28 -17.89
C THR A 68 1.76 -3.27 -16.43
N PRO A 69 2.65 -2.35 -16.04
CA PRO A 69 3.02 -2.13 -14.64
C PRO A 69 1.80 -1.78 -13.78
N ALA A 70 1.90 -1.96 -12.47
CA ALA A 70 0.85 -1.52 -11.55
C ALA A 70 1.35 -1.04 -10.20
N VAL A 71 0.65 -0.04 -9.64
CA VAL A 71 0.75 0.32 -8.22
C VAL A 71 -0.19 -0.59 -7.44
N CYS A 72 0.33 -1.23 -6.39
CA CYS A 72 -0.43 -2.10 -5.51
C CYS A 72 -0.90 -1.36 -4.26
N PHE A 73 -2.11 -1.66 -3.82
CA PHE A 73 -2.69 -1.19 -2.57
C PHE A 73 -3.30 -2.35 -1.79
N GLN A 74 -3.47 -2.17 -0.50
CA GLN A 74 -4.14 -3.10 0.40
C GLN A 74 -5.48 -2.52 0.85
N ASP A 75 -6.54 -3.31 0.75
CA ASP A 75 -7.87 -2.99 1.25
C ASP A 75 -8.14 -3.70 2.58
N ALA A 76 -7.48 -3.20 3.62
CA ALA A 76 -7.63 -3.70 4.97
C ALA A 76 -7.75 -2.53 5.96
N PRO A 77 -8.44 -2.73 7.09
CA PRO A 77 -8.40 -1.77 8.20
C PRO A 77 -6.96 -1.60 8.70
N LEU A 78 -6.63 -0.45 9.28
CA LEU A 78 -5.27 -0.16 9.74
C LEU A 78 -4.74 -1.18 10.75
N THR A 79 -5.62 -1.82 11.52
CA THR A 79 -5.28 -2.95 12.39
C THR A 79 -4.79 -4.17 11.61
N GLY A 80 -5.43 -4.52 10.49
CA GLY A 80 -4.99 -5.56 9.58
C GLY A 80 -3.66 -5.21 8.89
N ILE A 81 -3.51 -3.96 8.45
CA ILE A 81 -2.24 -3.44 7.91
C ILE A 81 -1.12 -3.55 8.95
N ALA A 82 -1.38 -3.15 10.20
CA ALA A 82 -0.44 -3.26 11.31
C ALA A 82 -0.06 -4.73 11.58
N GLN A 83 -1.02 -5.66 11.56
CA GLN A 83 -0.76 -7.08 11.71
C GLN A 83 0.16 -7.63 10.61
N ASN A 84 -0.06 -7.24 9.35
CA ASN A 84 0.83 -7.61 8.23
C ASN A 84 2.25 -7.09 8.46
N ILE A 85 2.41 -5.82 8.88
CA ILE A 85 3.71 -5.23 9.20
C ILE A 85 4.40 -5.99 10.35
N LEU A 86 3.67 -6.31 11.42
CA LEU A 86 4.20 -7.04 12.57
C LEU A 86 4.66 -8.46 12.20
N TYR A 87 3.87 -9.15 11.38
CA TYR A 87 4.22 -10.48 10.89
C TYR A 87 5.54 -10.43 10.10
N GLU A 88 5.66 -9.53 9.13
CA GLU A 88 6.88 -9.38 8.32
C GLU A 88 8.12 -9.04 9.16
N GLN A 89 7.97 -8.17 10.17
CA GLN A 89 9.06 -7.85 11.09
C GLN A 89 9.50 -9.06 11.93
N LYS A 90 8.55 -9.86 12.42
CA LYS A 90 8.85 -11.10 13.15
C LYS A 90 9.52 -12.12 12.23
N TYR A 91 8.99 -12.30 11.03
CA TYR A 91 9.52 -13.20 10.02
C TYR A 91 10.96 -12.83 9.65
N LYS A 92 11.26 -11.55 9.41
CA LYS A 92 12.61 -11.06 9.14
C LYS A 92 13.59 -11.29 10.30
N LYS A 93 13.14 -11.14 11.55
CA LYS A 93 13.99 -11.43 12.73
C LYS A 93 14.35 -12.92 12.81
N GLN A 94 13.41 -13.80 12.46
CA GLN A 94 13.61 -15.25 12.45
C GLN A 94 14.36 -15.73 11.19
N ASN A 95 14.26 -14.98 10.09
CA ASN A 95 14.83 -15.31 8.79
C ASN A 95 15.64 -14.10 8.27
N PRO A 96 16.87 -13.86 8.77
CA PRO A 96 17.64 -12.65 8.45
C PRO A 96 17.93 -12.45 6.96
N ASP A 97 17.92 -13.50 6.14
CA ASP A 97 18.16 -13.40 4.69
C ASP A 97 16.88 -13.08 3.88
N SER A 98 15.71 -13.10 4.52
CA SER A 98 14.45 -12.75 3.87
C SER A 98 14.39 -11.27 3.48
N LYS A 99 13.62 -10.94 2.43
CA LYS A 99 13.40 -9.54 2.03
C LYS A 99 12.48 -8.83 3.04
N VAL A 100 12.76 -7.57 3.35
CA VAL A 100 11.79 -6.71 4.05
C VAL A 100 10.70 -6.30 3.06
N ARG A 101 9.47 -6.78 3.30
CA ARG A 101 8.30 -6.46 2.46
C ARG A 101 7.59 -5.21 2.91
N TYR A 102 7.23 -5.15 4.20
CA TYR A 102 6.47 -4.05 4.77
C TYR A 102 7.22 -3.33 5.88
N ASN A 103 7.21 -2.00 5.80
CA ASN A 103 7.43 -1.12 6.93
C ASN A 103 6.19 -0.21 7.05
N GLY A 104 5.88 0.28 8.24
CA GLY A 104 4.66 1.06 8.48
C GLY A 104 4.65 2.47 7.88
N ALA A 105 5.43 2.74 6.83
CA ALA A 105 5.40 3.99 6.08
C ALA A 105 4.60 3.79 4.78
N GLY A 106 3.73 4.74 4.44
CA GLY A 106 2.92 4.63 3.23
C GLY A 106 1.98 5.80 3.01
N VAL A 107 1.14 5.68 1.99
CA VAL A 107 0.07 6.61 1.66
C VAL A 107 -1.24 5.86 1.51
N MET A 108 -2.31 6.46 2.02
CA MET A 108 -3.66 5.89 2.05
C MET A 108 -4.63 6.84 1.37
N PHE A 109 -5.57 6.29 0.60
CA PHE A 109 -6.54 7.06 -0.18
C PHE A 109 -7.97 6.51 0.00
N PRO A 110 -9.01 7.38 -0.03
CA PRO A 110 -10.38 6.91 -0.08
C PRO A 110 -10.65 6.01 -1.28
N LYS A 111 -11.41 4.92 -1.07
CA LYS A 111 -11.78 3.99 -2.15
C LYS A 111 -12.51 4.67 -3.32
N PRO A 112 -13.50 5.56 -3.11
CA PRO A 112 -14.17 6.21 -4.23
C PRO A 112 -13.19 6.96 -5.13
N TYR A 113 -12.27 7.72 -4.52
CA TYR A 113 -11.23 8.46 -5.22
C TYR A 113 -10.25 7.54 -5.97
N ALA A 114 -9.73 6.50 -5.31
CA ALA A 114 -8.83 5.55 -5.97
C ALA A 114 -9.52 4.81 -7.13
N PHE A 115 -10.79 4.43 -6.94
CA PHE A 115 -11.60 3.79 -7.97
C PHE A 115 -11.86 4.71 -9.16
N GLU A 116 -12.21 5.98 -8.92
CA GLU A 116 -12.39 6.96 -9.98
C GLU A 116 -11.11 7.15 -10.80
N LYS A 117 -9.95 7.12 -10.15
CA LYS A 117 -8.64 7.15 -10.82
C LYS A 117 -8.24 5.85 -11.52
N GLY A 118 -9.07 4.80 -11.49
CA GLY A 118 -8.83 3.56 -12.23
C GLY A 118 -8.26 2.42 -11.40
N ALA A 119 -8.08 2.60 -10.09
CA ALA A 119 -7.71 1.48 -9.22
C ALA A 119 -8.86 0.46 -9.12
N ARG A 120 -8.54 -0.83 -9.12
CA ARG A 120 -9.53 -1.92 -9.07
C ARG A 120 -9.07 -3.02 -8.11
N PRO A 121 -10.01 -3.76 -7.48
CA PRO A 121 -9.69 -5.03 -6.86
C PRO A 121 -9.03 -5.99 -7.85
N VAL A 122 -8.07 -6.76 -7.36
CA VAL A 122 -7.42 -7.83 -8.13
C VAL A 122 -8.35 -9.03 -8.33
N VAL A 123 -7.95 -9.93 -9.23
CA VAL A 123 -8.56 -11.25 -9.43
C VAL A 123 -7.56 -12.29 -8.91
N TYR A 124 -7.93 -12.94 -7.81
CA TYR A 124 -7.18 -14.06 -7.25
C TYR A 124 -7.58 -15.35 -7.96
N GLU A 125 -6.68 -15.88 -8.77
CA GLU A 125 -6.91 -17.09 -9.58
C GLU A 125 -5.55 -17.61 -10.06
N PRO A 126 -5.36 -18.93 -10.24
CA PRO A 126 -4.27 -19.47 -11.05
C PRO A 126 -4.05 -18.68 -12.33
N THR A 127 -2.84 -18.18 -12.54
CA THR A 127 -2.54 -17.24 -13.64
C THR A 127 -2.98 -17.76 -15.01
N THR A 128 -2.85 -19.07 -15.24
CA THR A 128 -3.26 -19.72 -16.49
C THR A 128 -4.77 -19.72 -16.72
N ALA A 129 -5.57 -19.81 -15.66
CA ALA A 129 -7.02 -19.74 -15.73
C ALA A 129 -7.49 -18.28 -15.84
N ALA A 130 -6.90 -17.38 -15.05
CA ALA A 130 -7.21 -15.95 -15.08
C ALA A 130 -7.01 -15.32 -16.47
N LYS A 131 -5.95 -15.71 -17.18
CA LYS A 131 -5.67 -15.27 -18.56
C LYS A 131 -6.70 -15.72 -19.60
N LYS A 132 -7.55 -16.71 -19.29
CA LYS A 132 -8.66 -17.12 -20.16
C LYS A 132 -9.92 -16.28 -19.92
N ILE A 133 -10.01 -15.60 -18.78
CA ILE A 133 -11.18 -14.82 -18.34
C ILE A 133 -10.96 -13.33 -18.61
N LEU A 134 -9.74 -12.84 -18.38
CA LEU A 134 -9.38 -11.44 -18.57
C LEU A 134 -8.71 -11.20 -19.94
N PRO A 135 -8.92 -10.05 -20.58
CA PRO A 135 -8.11 -9.65 -21.72
C PRO A 135 -6.68 -9.29 -21.28
N GLU A 136 -5.70 -9.38 -22.20
CA GLU A 136 -4.29 -9.12 -21.90
C GLU A 136 -4.03 -7.72 -21.31
N SER A 137 -4.82 -6.73 -21.72
CA SER A 137 -4.76 -5.36 -21.18
C SER A 137 -5.08 -5.26 -19.69
N GLU A 138 -5.76 -6.27 -19.12
CA GLU A 138 -6.20 -6.32 -17.72
C GLU A 138 -5.37 -7.32 -16.88
N TYR A 139 -4.34 -7.96 -17.46
CA TYR A 139 -3.52 -8.93 -16.73
C TYR A 139 -2.84 -8.36 -15.49
N TRP A 140 -2.62 -7.05 -15.43
CA TRP A 140 -2.10 -6.38 -14.25
C TRP A 140 -2.99 -6.59 -13.01
N ARG A 141 -4.26 -6.97 -13.17
CA ARG A 141 -5.18 -7.32 -12.07
C ARG A 141 -5.02 -8.74 -11.55
N ILE A 142 -4.22 -9.59 -12.19
CA ILE A 142 -4.09 -11.00 -11.79
C ILE A 142 -3.12 -11.08 -10.60
N VAL A 143 -3.57 -11.77 -9.55
CA VAL A 143 -2.72 -12.23 -8.44
C VAL A 143 -2.81 -13.74 -8.40
N ASN A 144 -1.65 -14.39 -8.54
CA ASN A 144 -1.60 -15.84 -8.60
C ASN A 144 -2.04 -16.46 -7.26
N LEU A 145 -3.01 -17.36 -7.31
CA LEU A 145 -3.51 -18.11 -6.16
C LEU A 145 -3.35 -19.61 -6.44
N GLU A 146 -2.55 -20.32 -5.65
CA GLU A 146 -2.31 -21.75 -5.81
C GLU A 146 -2.43 -22.43 -4.43
N LEU A 147 -3.60 -22.99 -4.14
CA LEU A 147 -3.89 -23.67 -2.85
C LEU A 147 -3.90 -25.21 -2.97
N GLY A 148 -3.74 -25.76 -4.17
CA GLY A 148 -3.82 -27.20 -4.44
C GLY A 148 -2.48 -27.95 -4.34
N LYS A 149 -1.37 -27.26 -4.07
CA LYS A 149 -0.02 -27.85 -4.00
C LYS A 149 0.47 -27.78 -2.56
N THR A 150 0.43 -28.90 -1.86
CA THR A 150 0.72 -29.00 -0.42
C THR A 150 2.07 -28.40 -0.02
N ASP A 151 3.06 -28.46 -0.91
CA ASP A 151 4.43 -28.02 -0.62
C ASP A 151 4.78 -26.66 -1.26
N ASN A 152 3.81 -26.01 -1.92
CA ASN A 152 4.05 -24.74 -2.61
C ASN A 152 2.76 -23.91 -2.72
N PHE A 153 2.22 -23.51 -1.58
CA PHE A 153 1.10 -22.58 -1.50
C PHE A 153 1.52 -21.19 -1.99
N ILE A 154 0.71 -20.60 -2.86
CA ILE A 154 0.82 -19.18 -3.23
C ILE A 154 -0.51 -18.53 -2.84
N ASP A 155 -0.48 -17.72 -1.78
CA ASP A 155 -1.66 -17.04 -1.24
C ASP A 155 -1.32 -15.63 -0.75
N TRP A 156 -1.87 -14.64 -1.45
CA TRP A 156 -1.78 -13.22 -1.12
C TRP A 156 -3.14 -12.61 -0.78
N THR A 157 -4.15 -13.44 -0.49
CA THR A 157 -5.52 -12.98 -0.21
C THR A 157 -5.62 -12.17 1.08
N HIS A 158 -4.71 -12.42 2.03
CA HIS A 158 -4.58 -11.64 3.26
C HIS A 158 -4.25 -10.16 3.04
N GLU A 159 -3.72 -9.78 1.87
CA GLU A 159 -3.43 -8.39 1.51
C GLU A 159 -4.65 -7.64 0.95
N ARG A 160 -5.69 -8.37 0.53
CA ARG A 160 -6.92 -7.82 -0.08
C ARG A 160 -6.57 -6.78 -1.15
N GLU A 161 -5.77 -7.21 -2.11
CA GLU A 161 -5.02 -6.33 -2.99
C GLU A 161 -5.94 -5.57 -3.97
N TRP A 162 -5.64 -4.30 -4.15
CA TRP A 162 -6.11 -3.47 -5.25
C TRP A 162 -4.91 -3.07 -6.09
N ARG A 163 -5.13 -2.83 -7.39
CA ARG A 163 -4.09 -2.32 -8.28
C ARG A 163 -4.59 -1.14 -9.09
N HIS A 164 -3.67 -0.28 -9.47
CA HIS A 164 -3.87 0.75 -10.48
C HIS A 164 -2.86 0.52 -11.62
N PRO A 165 -3.28 0.55 -12.90
CA PRO A 165 -2.36 0.36 -14.01
C PRO A 165 -1.45 1.57 -14.16
N GLN A 166 -0.15 1.35 -14.36
CA GLN A 166 0.87 2.40 -14.40
C GLN A 166 1.02 3.18 -13.08
N ASP A 167 1.90 4.18 -13.08
CA ASP A 167 2.12 5.09 -11.96
C ASP A 167 0.79 5.74 -11.51
N PHE A 168 0.63 5.92 -10.21
CA PHE A 168 -0.57 6.51 -9.62
C PHE A 168 -0.32 7.98 -9.25
N ASN A 169 -0.89 8.89 -10.02
CA ASN A 169 -0.84 10.33 -9.73
C ASN A 169 -1.97 10.73 -8.77
N PHE A 170 -1.67 11.55 -7.77
CA PHE A 170 -2.64 11.88 -6.72
C PHE A 170 -2.63 13.35 -6.30
N ASP A 171 -3.77 13.79 -5.76
CA ASP A 171 -3.96 15.09 -5.15
C ASP A 171 -3.59 14.99 -3.66
N ILE A 172 -2.86 15.98 -3.15
CA ILE A 172 -2.35 15.99 -1.77
C ILE A 172 -3.50 15.97 -0.78
N GLU A 173 -4.58 16.65 -1.11
CA GLU A 173 -5.81 16.82 -0.34
C GLU A 173 -6.57 15.50 -0.15
N GLU A 174 -6.26 14.47 -0.95
CA GLU A 174 -6.85 13.14 -0.86
C GLU A 174 -5.92 12.12 -0.18
N ALA A 175 -4.65 12.49 0.04
CA ALA A 175 -3.66 11.62 0.64
C ALA A 175 -3.69 11.66 2.17
N ILE A 176 -3.61 10.48 2.78
CA ILE A 176 -3.36 10.29 4.21
C ILE A 176 -1.99 9.61 4.35
N VAL A 177 -1.08 10.23 5.09
CA VAL A 177 0.28 9.71 5.27
C VAL A 177 0.32 8.75 6.45
N LEU A 178 0.90 7.57 6.25
CA LEU A 178 1.19 6.60 7.31
C LEU A 178 2.66 6.67 7.68
N LEU A 179 2.97 6.81 8.97
CA LEU A 179 4.33 6.84 9.50
C LEU A 179 4.51 5.73 10.53
N PRO A 180 5.63 4.99 10.52
CA PRO A 180 5.75 3.73 11.27
C PRO A 180 5.87 3.93 12.77
N ASN A 181 6.27 5.11 13.25
CA ASN A 181 6.44 5.44 14.65
C ASN A 181 6.54 6.96 14.88
N PHE A 182 6.49 7.36 16.14
CA PHE A 182 6.58 8.76 16.56
C PHE A 182 7.87 9.47 16.09
N LYS A 183 9.01 8.77 16.05
CA LYS A 183 10.27 9.35 15.57
C LYS A 183 10.17 9.75 14.10
N GLN A 184 9.56 8.93 13.25
CA GLN A 184 9.32 9.29 11.84
C GLN A 184 8.30 10.41 11.68
N TYR A 185 7.26 10.43 12.52
CA TYR A 185 6.32 11.54 12.58
C TYR A 185 7.01 12.88 12.87
N GLN A 186 7.84 12.93 13.92
CA GLN A 186 8.60 14.14 14.26
C GLN A 186 9.54 14.57 13.13
N LEU A 187 10.20 13.60 12.48
CA LEU A 187 11.08 13.88 11.35
C LEU A 187 10.33 14.45 10.16
N PHE A 188 9.18 13.86 9.80
CA PHE A 188 8.31 14.35 8.73
C PHE A 188 7.90 15.81 8.98
N MET A 189 7.43 16.12 10.20
CA MET A 189 7.04 17.49 10.57
C MET A 189 8.23 18.47 10.53
N LYS A 190 9.39 18.05 11.03
CA LYS A 190 10.61 18.87 11.01
C LYS A 190 11.04 19.19 9.58
N GLU A 191 11.03 18.20 8.69
CA GLU A 191 11.43 18.38 7.30
C GLU A 191 10.42 19.23 6.52
N CYS A 192 9.11 19.07 6.76
CA CYS A 192 8.10 19.97 6.20
C CYS A 192 8.38 21.42 6.59
N LYS A 193 8.58 21.69 7.89
CA LYS A 193 8.91 23.03 8.39
C LYS A 193 10.20 23.58 7.77
N LYS A 194 11.25 22.77 7.72
CA LYS A 194 12.55 23.16 7.17
C LYS A 194 12.46 23.52 5.68
N GLN A 195 11.67 22.77 4.92
CA GLN A 195 11.49 22.98 3.48
C GLN A 195 10.34 23.95 3.17
N LYS A 196 9.68 24.51 4.19
CA LYS A 196 8.48 25.38 4.06
C LYS A 196 7.35 24.71 3.27
N LEU A 197 7.17 23.40 3.46
CA LEU A 197 6.09 22.61 2.88
C LEU A 197 4.85 22.72 3.77
N ASP A 198 3.69 22.94 3.15
CA ASP A 198 2.37 23.09 3.76
C ASP A 198 1.58 21.76 3.83
N TYR A 199 2.30 20.63 3.78
CA TYR A 199 1.69 19.30 3.83
C TYR A 199 0.90 19.02 5.11
N PRO A 200 1.37 19.38 6.31
CA PRO A 200 0.58 19.19 7.53
C PRO A 200 -0.81 19.84 7.48
N GLU A 201 -0.96 20.93 6.73
CA GLU A 201 -2.21 21.67 6.56
C GLU A 201 -3.08 21.15 5.41
N ARG A 202 -2.47 20.52 4.39
CA ARG A 202 -3.17 20.09 3.17
C ARG A 202 -3.53 18.61 3.13
N LEU A 203 -2.76 17.75 3.78
CA LEU A 203 -3.03 16.32 3.81
C LEU A 203 -4.35 16.04 4.53
N LYS A 204 -5.10 15.04 4.05
CA LYS A 204 -6.34 14.58 4.71
C LYS A 204 -6.06 13.96 6.09
N GLY A 205 -4.82 13.54 6.34
CA GLY A 205 -4.37 13.13 7.67
C GLY A 205 -2.94 12.64 7.71
N VAL A 206 -2.39 12.55 8.91
CA VAL A 206 -1.09 11.92 9.20
C VAL A 206 -1.29 10.95 10.36
N ILE A 207 -1.00 9.66 10.15
CA ILE A 207 -1.24 8.58 11.10
C ILE A 207 0.07 7.98 11.55
N ASN A 208 0.24 7.86 12.87
CA ASN A 208 1.33 7.10 13.47
C ASN A 208 0.91 5.63 13.64
N MET A 209 1.33 4.77 12.71
CA MET A 209 1.06 3.33 12.72
C MET A 209 1.62 2.63 13.95
N GLY A 210 2.64 3.20 14.60
CA GLY A 210 3.16 2.68 15.86
C GLY A 210 2.13 2.67 16.98
N ALA A 211 1.16 3.58 16.97
CA ALA A 211 0.07 3.62 17.95
C ALA A 211 -1.11 2.69 17.60
N VAL A 212 -1.09 2.07 16.42
CA VAL A 212 -2.08 1.06 15.98
C VAL A 212 -1.54 -0.35 16.22
N ALA A 213 -0.22 -0.53 16.04
CA ALA A 213 0.44 -1.82 16.12
C ALA A 213 0.91 -2.21 17.54
N TYR A 214 1.10 -1.24 18.44
CA TYR A 214 1.67 -1.42 19.78
C TYR A 214 0.94 -0.61 20.83
#